data_AF-A0A5M4D488-F1
#
_entry.id   AF-A0A5M4D488-F1
#
_cell.length_a   1.000
_cell.length_b   1.000
_cell.length_c   1.000
_cell.angle_alpha   90.00
_cell.angle_beta   90.00
_cell.angle_gamma   90.00
#
_symmetry.space_group_name_H-M   'P 1'
#
loop_
_entity.id
_entity.type
_entity.pdbx_description
1 polymer ?
#
loop_
_entity_poly.entity_id
_entity_poly.type
_entity_poly.pdbx_seq_one_letter_code
_entity_poly.pdbx_strand_id
1 'polypeptide(L)'
;MKSRLMLAANLFGLMAGGNPALADWRLVHNEGIVDDPVFIVERVYDSDLPGAVWNIVIIAFVKNNTTWGTLSLTASGDDSIHECRVTVYSQSGSTPRYAALGISRDPNATIPAIEYVQRTTWSDADLSVTVHGLTQFGGYGVDKIEADVIGDCWGSGDFIGSIDTTVDGGSGALTEQVGHVRFGGDIRGSIQCMGSGGQIFTVESTDGSIGTSTAAAVIKAYSVIHNIEAYGDIYANIDVGSDPGVSAGNLVRVNATTGGVHGVIRAGKLHYVDPTSGVFAAGDLDSSFTLSDDIHTPIVVGGDLDGDITCAANLSGAGSWDGRIEIGGDLNGDITLAAGGLQGQIAVNASDASYDWLGDVTIGTTTLGPGESGDNEAPYYGVPKGSIGGGAVGVVPFNFHRNDSAPDHDSIVTTGALSTVTIEHYGPVVLGTSPGVRVYEASWALPYPYTSHADVPLCYQTGGGDYWTEMTGLTISASGRMVSITGTFTPGHAYQVITDGLVCDVDGSPAVLYHGYALDPSDTGAIAWTGAWDADANGGAGAWCANLPQSHGYGFVIPSKYDRNINMALENGDIDTWLVEPVDLNEDGAADSIDLVELVDAVVNGEE
;
A
#
# COMPACT_ATOMS: atom_id res chain seq x y z
N MET A 1 -42.69 13.53 42.75
CA MET A 1 -42.74 13.53 41.27
C MET A 1 -43.74 14.58 40.75
N LYS A 2 -45.03 14.53 41.10
CA LYS A 2 -46.03 15.59 40.78
C LYS A 2 -45.58 17.02 41.13
N SER A 3 -44.91 17.22 42.26
CA SER A 3 -44.41 18.52 42.71
C SER A 3 -43.17 19.05 41.96
N ARG A 4 -42.41 18.18 41.28
CA ARG A 4 -41.26 18.58 40.45
C ARG A 4 -41.65 18.77 38.98
N LEU A 5 -42.66 18.04 38.50
CA LEU A 5 -43.28 18.22 37.18
C LEU A 5 -43.96 19.61 37.06
N MET A 6 -44.62 20.06 38.13
CA MET A 6 -45.17 21.43 38.20
C MET A 6 -44.09 22.51 38.22
N LEU A 7 -42.88 22.20 38.71
CA LEU A 7 -41.78 23.18 38.75
C LEU A 7 -41.20 23.41 37.35
N ALA A 8 -41.08 22.37 36.52
CA ALA A 8 -40.66 22.50 35.12
C ALA A 8 -41.70 23.27 34.29
N ALA A 9 -42.98 22.93 34.41
CA ALA A 9 -44.05 23.66 33.71
C ALA A 9 -44.12 25.15 34.10
N ASN A 10 -43.88 25.47 35.38
CA ASN A 10 -43.88 26.86 35.85
C ASN A 10 -42.60 27.64 35.51
N LEU A 11 -41.44 26.97 35.40
CA LEU A 11 -40.19 27.63 35.00
C LEU A 11 -40.21 28.04 33.52
N PHE A 12 -40.87 27.26 32.66
CA PHE A 12 -40.99 27.54 31.22
C PHE A 12 -42.11 28.54 30.88
N GLY A 13 -43.22 28.53 31.63
CA GLY A 13 -44.24 29.58 31.52
C GLY A 13 -43.75 30.99 31.86
N LEU A 14 -42.60 31.11 32.55
CA LEU A 14 -41.96 32.39 32.86
C LEU A 14 -41.00 32.87 31.75
N MET A 15 -40.50 31.97 30.90
CA MET A 15 -39.57 32.30 29.81
C MET A 15 -40.28 32.66 28.50
N ALA A 16 -41.47 32.09 28.26
CA ALA A 16 -42.32 32.43 27.13
C ALA A 16 -43.17 33.69 27.43
N GLY A 17 -42.54 34.86 27.40
CA GLY A 17 -43.23 36.14 27.53
C GLY A 17 -44.17 36.42 26.36
N GLY A 18 -45.39 35.87 26.36
CA GLY A 18 -46.50 36.33 25.52
C GLY A 18 -47.33 35.23 24.83
N ASN A 19 -48.62 35.22 25.16
CA ASN A 19 -49.76 34.55 24.51
C ASN A 19 -49.87 33.00 24.63
N PRO A 20 -50.62 32.47 25.63
CA PRO A 20 -50.79 31.03 25.85
C PRO A 20 -51.75 30.32 24.87
N ALA A 21 -52.16 30.96 23.77
CA ALA A 21 -53.17 30.43 22.84
C ALA A 21 -52.60 29.60 21.67
N LEU A 22 -51.27 29.44 21.53
CA LEU A 22 -50.65 28.86 20.34
C LEU A 22 -49.70 27.68 20.59
N ALA A 23 -49.60 27.18 21.83
CA ALA A 23 -48.77 26.03 22.14
C ALA A 23 -49.64 24.83 22.55
N ASP A 24 -49.81 23.88 21.63
CA ASP A 24 -50.49 22.61 21.91
C ASP A 24 -49.47 21.65 22.55
N TRP A 25 -49.30 21.75 23.87
CA TRP A 25 -48.39 20.90 24.63
C TRP A 25 -48.99 19.50 24.78
N ARG A 26 -48.47 18.51 24.05
CA ARG A 26 -48.78 17.09 24.32
C ARG A 26 -47.67 16.48 25.16
N LEU A 27 -47.93 16.37 26.46
CA LEU A 27 -47.17 15.45 27.31
C LEU A 27 -47.56 14.02 26.92
N VAL A 28 -46.70 13.33 26.18
CA VAL A 28 -46.88 11.90 25.92
C VAL A 28 -46.35 11.16 27.15
N HIS A 29 -47.22 10.93 28.12
CA HIS A 29 -46.93 10.04 29.24
C HIS A 29 -47.41 8.63 28.90
N ASN A 30 -46.50 7.65 28.89
CA ASN A 30 -46.89 6.25 28.83
C ASN A 30 -47.41 5.86 30.22
N GLU A 31 -48.72 5.90 30.41
CA GLU A 31 -49.35 5.48 31.68
C GLU A 31 -49.30 3.95 31.81
N GLY A 32 -48.18 3.43 32.33
CA GLY A 32 -48.05 1.98 32.58
C GLY A 32 -46.90 1.56 33.49
N ILE A 33 -45.80 2.32 33.57
CA ILE A 33 -44.60 1.92 34.34
C ILE A 33 -44.03 3.15 35.05
N VAL A 34 -43.82 3.05 36.36
CA VAL A 34 -43.55 4.19 37.27
C VAL A 34 -42.12 4.76 37.13
N ASP A 35 -41.31 4.23 36.21
CA ASP A 35 -39.89 4.56 36.02
C ASP A 35 -39.50 4.93 34.58
N ASP A 36 -40.46 5.14 33.68
CA ASP A 36 -40.15 5.50 32.28
C ASP A 36 -39.63 6.94 32.09
N PRO A 37 -38.79 7.18 31.07
CA PRO A 37 -38.34 8.52 30.70
C PRO A 37 -39.50 9.47 30.43
N VAL A 38 -39.35 10.73 30.83
CA VAL A 38 -40.32 11.79 30.50
C VAL A 38 -39.85 12.45 29.21
N PHE A 39 -40.65 12.31 28.16
CA PHE A 39 -40.44 13.03 26.90
C PHE A 39 -41.33 14.27 26.89
N ILE A 40 -40.70 15.44 26.71
CA ILE A 40 -41.41 16.66 26.36
C ILE A 40 -41.17 16.86 24.87
N VAL A 41 -42.23 16.68 24.07
CA VAL A 41 -42.22 17.04 22.66
C VAL A 41 -42.86 18.41 22.56
N GLU A 42 -42.06 19.43 22.22
CA GLU A 42 -42.58 20.76 21.94
C GLU A 42 -42.86 20.87 20.45
N ARG A 43 -44.13 21.13 20.11
CA ARG A 43 -44.56 21.44 18.75
C ARG A 43 -44.53 22.96 18.61
N VAL A 44 -43.48 23.49 17.99
CA VAL A 44 -43.41 24.93 17.69
C VAL A 44 -44.00 25.14 16.30
N TYR A 45 -45.20 25.72 16.24
CA TYR A 45 -45.83 26.13 14.99
C TYR A 45 -45.26 27.50 14.59
N ASP A 46 -44.66 27.58 13.40
CA ASP A 46 -44.40 28.86 12.75
C ASP A 46 -45.46 29.10 11.64
N SER A 47 -46.56 29.75 12.05
CA SER A 47 -47.66 30.30 11.23
C SER A 47 -48.72 29.35 10.62
N ASP A 48 -49.96 29.86 10.53
CA ASP A 48 -51.17 29.19 9.98
C ASP A 48 -51.24 29.15 8.43
N LEU A 49 -50.10 29.20 7.72
CA LEU A 49 -50.09 29.21 6.25
C LEU A 49 -49.92 27.81 5.66
N PRO A 50 -50.53 27.50 4.50
CA PRO A 50 -50.22 26.27 3.76
C PRO A 50 -48.73 26.26 3.39
N GLY A 51 -47.98 25.27 3.90
CA GLY A 51 -46.51 25.27 3.87
C GLY A 51 -45.84 25.57 5.23
N ALA A 52 -46.58 25.46 6.34
CA ALA A 52 -46.06 25.68 7.69
C ALA A 52 -44.86 24.79 8.02
N VAL A 53 -43.86 25.41 8.62
CA VAL A 53 -42.55 24.82 8.96
C VAL A 53 -42.65 24.16 10.34
N TRP A 54 -42.14 22.94 10.46
CA TRP A 54 -42.09 22.21 11.72
C TRP A 54 -40.70 22.30 12.34
N ASN A 55 -40.62 22.95 13.50
CA ASN A 55 -39.51 22.81 14.44
C ASN A 55 -39.95 21.88 15.57
N ILE A 56 -39.34 20.70 15.63
CA ILE A 56 -39.61 19.72 16.68
C ILE A 56 -38.43 19.77 17.65
N VAL A 57 -38.67 20.33 18.84
CA VAL A 57 -37.71 20.26 19.95
C VAL A 57 -38.15 19.12 20.86
N ILE A 58 -37.30 18.12 21.01
CA ILE A 58 -37.56 17.01 21.93
C ILE A 58 -36.56 17.08 23.06
N ILE A 59 -37.14 17.20 24.26
CA ILE A 59 -36.40 17.17 25.51
C ILE A 59 -36.71 15.84 26.17
N ALA A 60 -35.72 14.94 26.13
CA ALA A 60 -35.82 13.65 26.81
C ALA A 60 -35.14 13.74 28.19
N PHE A 61 -35.89 13.43 29.24
CA PHE A 61 -35.34 13.23 30.59
C PHE A 61 -35.28 11.73 30.89
N VAL A 62 -34.07 11.17 30.88
CA VAL A 62 -33.84 9.76 31.23
C VAL A 62 -33.58 9.66 32.72
N LYS A 63 -34.42 8.92 33.46
CA LYS A 63 -34.25 8.68 34.90
C LYS A 63 -33.76 7.24 35.12
N ASN A 64 -32.70 7.09 35.92
CA ASN A 64 -32.12 5.85 36.46
C ASN A 64 -32.93 4.54 36.28
N ASN A 65 -32.45 3.65 35.41
CA ASN A 65 -31.99 2.28 35.70
C ASN A 65 -32.04 1.39 34.44
N THR A 66 -30.93 0.69 34.17
CA THR A 66 -30.76 -0.61 33.47
C THR A 66 -31.49 -0.93 32.15
N THR A 67 -32.35 -0.06 31.63
CA THR A 67 -33.28 -0.42 30.55
C THR A 67 -33.10 0.52 29.37
N TRP A 68 -33.00 -0.09 28.18
CA TRP A 68 -32.85 0.58 26.90
C TRP A 68 -34.11 1.40 26.62
N GLY A 69 -34.00 2.72 26.59
CA GLY A 69 -35.06 3.59 26.08
C GLY A 69 -34.73 3.96 24.64
N THR A 70 -35.45 3.39 23.67
CA THR A 70 -35.41 3.90 22.29
C THR A 70 -36.38 5.06 22.20
N LEU A 71 -35.87 6.25 21.86
CA LEU A 71 -36.72 7.35 21.44
C LEU A 71 -36.87 7.25 19.92
N SER A 72 -37.95 6.61 19.47
CA SER A 72 -38.29 6.61 18.05
C SER A 72 -39.20 7.80 17.74
N LEU A 73 -38.77 8.65 16.82
CA LEU A 73 -39.61 9.67 16.24
C LEU A 73 -40.08 9.17 14.88
N THR A 74 -41.37 8.90 14.78
CA THR A 74 -42.00 8.64 13.49
C THR A 74 -42.77 9.88 13.08
N ALA A 75 -42.30 10.54 12.04
CA ALA A 75 -43.06 11.58 11.36
C ALA A 75 -43.91 10.88 10.27
N SER A 76 -45.22 10.92 10.41
CA SER A 76 -46.16 10.40 9.41
C SER A 76 -46.93 11.56 8.78
N GLY A 77 -46.79 11.73 7.47
CA GLY A 77 -47.45 12.79 6.68
C GLY A 77 -46.57 13.26 5.51
N ASP A 78 -47.19 13.89 4.50
CA ASP A 78 -46.51 14.47 3.32
C ASP A 78 -45.76 15.79 3.64
N ASP A 79 -45.71 16.21 4.91
CA ASP A 79 -45.12 17.48 5.32
C ASP A 79 -43.62 17.33 5.64
N SER A 80 -42.79 18.23 5.12
CA SER A 80 -41.37 18.32 5.41
C SER A 80 -41.13 18.82 6.84
N ILE A 81 -40.44 18.02 7.68
CA ILE A 81 -39.81 18.54 8.91
C ILE A 81 -38.71 19.47 8.45
N HIS A 82 -38.47 20.63 9.09
CA HIS A 82 -37.36 21.51 8.69
C HIS A 82 -36.18 21.45 9.67
N GLU A 83 -36.45 21.42 10.97
CA GLU A 83 -35.41 21.30 11.99
C GLU A 83 -35.88 20.31 13.05
N CYS A 84 -35.06 19.28 13.31
CA CYS A 84 -35.23 18.44 14.48
C CYS A 84 -34.07 18.67 15.43
N ARG A 85 -34.36 19.25 16.60
CA ARG A 85 -33.39 19.41 17.68
C ARG A 85 -33.72 18.46 18.81
N VAL A 86 -32.82 17.53 19.10
CA VAL A 86 -32.99 16.54 20.17
C VAL A 86 -31.97 16.85 21.26
N THR A 87 -32.42 17.41 22.37
CA THR A 87 -31.55 17.67 23.52
C THR A 87 -31.83 16.65 24.61
N VAL A 88 -30.83 15.84 24.94
CA VAL A 88 -30.93 14.80 25.97
C VAL A 88 -30.33 15.34 27.27
N TYR A 89 -31.16 15.46 28.32
CA TYR A 89 -30.71 15.92 29.63
C TYR A 89 -30.49 14.73 30.58
N SER A 90 -29.27 14.61 31.10
CA SER A 90 -28.94 13.69 32.21
C SER A 90 -29.05 14.40 33.56
N GLN A 91 -29.53 13.71 34.60
CA GLN A 91 -29.40 14.23 35.97
C GLN A 91 -27.99 13.95 36.52
N SER A 92 -27.42 14.94 37.20
CA SER A 92 -26.17 14.80 37.95
C SER A 92 -26.25 13.61 38.93
N GLY A 93 -25.29 12.70 38.85
CA GLY A 93 -25.21 11.49 39.69
C GLY A 93 -25.94 10.25 39.17
N SER A 94 -26.49 10.29 37.96
CA SER A 94 -27.03 9.12 37.25
C SER A 94 -26.30 8.91 35.91
N THR A 95 -26.02 7.66 35.55
CA THR A 95 -25.36 7.30 34.29
C THR A 95 -26.40 6.89 33.23
N PRO A 96 -26.91 7.80 32.38
CA PRO A 96 -27.49 7.37 31.11
C PRO A 96 -26.38 6.68 30.31
N ARG A 97 -26.68 5.52 29.73
CA ARG A 97 -25.69 4.76 28.95
C ARG A 97 -25.89 4.86 27.44
N TYR A 98 -27.12 5.12 26.97
CA TYR A 98 -27.47 5.07 25.55
C TYR A 98 -28.71 5.93 25.25
N ALA A 99 -28.70 6.70 24.16
CA ALA A 99 -29.88 7.36 23.59
C ALA A 99 -29.94 7.08 22.08
N ALA A 100 -30.72 6.08 21.68
CA ALA A 100 -30.95 5.82 20.26
C ALA A 100 -32.00 6.81 19.73
N LEU A 101 -31.63 7.60 18.71
CA LEU A 101 -32.53 8.47 17.97
C LEU A 101 -32.88 7.81 16.64
N GLY A 102 -33.93 6.99 16.65
CA GLY A 102 -34.47 6.42 15.43
C GLY A 102 -35.41 7.41 14.76
N ILE A 103 -34.99 8.04 13.65
CA ILE A 103 -35.92 8.79 12.80
C ILE A 103 -36.36 7.87 11.66
N SER A 104 -37.53 7.26 11.82
CA SER A 104 -38.12 6.41 10.77
C SER A 104 -39.14 7.23 9.99
N ARG A 105 -39.01 7.25 8.65
CA ARG A 105 -39.75 8.15 7.76
C ARG A 105 -40.62 7.38 6.76
N ASP A 106 -41.70 8.05 6.33
CA ASP A 106 -42.33 7.79 5.03
C ASP A 106 -41.37 8.21 3.90
N PRO A 107 -41.13 7.41 2.85
CA PRO A 107 -40.19 7.73 1.76
C PRO A 107 -40.31 9.15 1.15
N ASN A 108 -41.41 9.89 1.35
CA ASN A 108 -41.68 11.18 0.69
C ASN A 108 -41.43 12.49 1.50
N ALA A 109 -41.29 12.49 2.84
CA ALA A 109 -41.14 13.73 3.67
C ALA A 109 -39.72 14.25 4.04
N THR A 110 -39.15 15.26 3.39
CA THR A 110 -37.77 15.78 3.67
C THR A 110 -37.46 16.13 5.14
N ILE A 111 -36.23 15.85 5.61
CA ILE A 111 -35.64 16.32 6.89
C ILE A 111 -34.36 17.11 6.53
N PRO A 112 -34.33 18.44 6.63
CA PRO A 112 -33.25 19.27 6.13
C PRO A 112 -32.22 19.66 7.19
N ALA A 113 -32.37 19.26 8.47
CA ALA A 113 -31.29 19.25 9.46
C ALA A 113 -31.67 18.45 10.73
N ILE A 114 -30.75 17.61 11.21
CA ILE A 114 -30.60 17.34 12.66
C ILE A 114 -29.51 18.30 13.09
N GLU A 115 -29.87 19.38 13.77
CA GLU A 115 -28.94 20.49 14.00
C GLU A 115 -28.07 20.28 15.24
N TYR A 116 -28.55 19.52 16.24
CA TYR A 116 -27.84 19.48 17.53
C TYR A 116 -28.28 18.38 18.50
N VAL A 117 -27.32 17.59 19.00
CA VAL A 117 -27.48 16.69 20.16
C VAL A 117 -26.46 17.04 21.25
N GLN A 118 -26.69 18.12 21.99
CA GLN A 118 -25.74 18.59 23.00
C GLN A 118 -25.99 18.03 24.40
N ARG A 119 -24.89 17.74 25.12
CA ARG A 119 -24.85 17.51 26.56
C ARG A 119 -24.68 18.82 27.32
N THR A 120 -25.56 19.10 28.29
CA THR A 120 -25.49 20.38 29.05
C THR A 120 -24.92 20.26 30.47
N THR A 121 -24.47 19.09 30.96
CA THR A 121 -23.94 18.95 32.34
C THR A 121 -22.87 17.87 32.57
N TRP A 122 -21.97 18.16 33.54
CA TRP A 122 -20.73 17.46 33.93
C TRP A 122 -20.94 16.17 34.77
N SER A 123 -21.28 15.04 34.16
CA SER A 123 -21.20 13.73 34.85
C SER A 123 -20.77 12.62 33.91
N ASP A 124 -19.71 11.87 34.23
CA ASP A 124 -19.00 10.78 33.50
C ASP A 124 -19.84 9.67 32.84
N ALA A 125 -20.87 10.01 32.07
CA ALA A 125 -21.82 9.08 31.47
C ALA A 125 -21.93 9.31 29.97
N ASP A 126 -21.84 8.22 29.22
CA ASP A 126 -21.79 8.19 27.75
C ASP A 126 -23.14 8.57 27.13
N LEU A 127 -23.13 9.57 26.23
CA LEU A 127 -24.22 9.79 25.29
C LEU A 127 -23.85 9.10 23.98
N SER A 128 -24.31 7.87 23.80
CA SER A 128 -24.26 7.17 22.51
C SER A 128 -25.46 7.60 21.68
N VAL A 129 -25.22 8.24 20.53
CA VAL A 129 -26.23 8.53 19.52
C VAL A 129 -26.13 7.51 18.39
N THR A 130 -27.27 6.89 18.07
CA THR A 130 -27.42 6.10 16.85
C THR A 130 -28.45 6.77 15.96
N VAL A 131 -28.08 7.11 14.71
CA VAL A 131 -28.98 7.70 13.71
C VAL A 131 -29.26 6.67 12.62
N HIS A 132 -30.54 6.33 12.42
CA HIS A 132 -30.98 5.41 11.38
C HIS A 132 -31.90 6.10 10.37
N GLY A 133 -31.86 5.65 9.12
CA GLY A 133 -32.95 5.87 8.16
C GLY A 133 -32.89 7.16 7.37
N LEU A 134 -31.71 7.78 7.23
CA LEU A 134 -31.53 8.96 6.38
C LEU A 134 -31.68 8.55 4.90
N THR A 135 -32.86 8.77 4.32
CA THR A 135 -33.13 8.74 2.88
C THR A 135 -33.06 10.17 2.35
N GLN A 136 -32.01 10.55 1.63
CA GLN A 136 -31.94 11.89 1.04
C GLN A 136 -32.69 11.93 -0.29
N PHE A 137 -33.64 12.86 -0.41
CA PHE A 137 -34.17 13.34 -1.69
C PHE A 137 -34.39 14.85 -1.57
N GLY A 138 -33.48 15.64 -2.15
CA GLY A 138 -33.61 17.08 -2.36
C GLY A 138 -32.71 17.97 -1.49
N GLY A 139 -31.43 18.11 -1.85
CA GLY A 139 -30.60 19.31 -1.62
C GLY A 139 -30.26 19.76 -0.19
N TYR A 140 -30.87 19.20 0.85
CA TYR A 140 -30.64 19.60 2.23
C TYR A 140 -29.92 18.46 2.99
N GLY A 141 -28.75 18.78 3.54
CA GLY A 141 -27.88 17.88 4.30
C GLY A 141 -28.17 17.90 5.80
N VAL A 142 -27.61 16.95 6.55
CA VAL A 142 -27.56 17.04 8.02
C VAL A 142 -26.41 17.98 8.36
N ASP A 143 -26.68 19.22 8.78
CA ASP A 143 -25.59 20.20 9.00
C ASP A 143 -24.51 19.69 9.96
N LYS A 144 -24.90 19.20 11.15
CA LYS A 144 -23.97 18.71 12.16
C LYS A 144 -24.57 17.67 13.12
N ILE A 145 -23.87 16.55 13.31
CA ILE A 145 -24.09 15.59 14.40
C ILE A 145 -22.95 15.76 15.40
N GLU A 146 -23.29 16.07 16.65
CA GLU A 146 -22.31 16.28 17.73
C GLU A 146 -22.67 15.38 18.92
N ALA A 147 -21.74 14.55 19.41
CA ALA A 147 -21.94 13.71 20.62
C ALA A 147 -20.61 13.22 21.22
N ASP A 148 -20.60 12.79 22.49
CA ASP A 148 -19.39 12.22 23.13
C ASP A 148 -18.99 10.88 22.48
N VAL A 149 -20.00 10.05 22.16
CA VAL A 149 -19.85 8.77 21.46
C VAL A 149 -20.93 8.67 20.39
N ILE A 150 -20.54 8.31 19.17
CA ILE A 150 -21.48 8.07 18.08
C ILE A 150 -21.37 6.59 17.76
N GLY A 151 -22.42 5.83 18.08
CA GLY A 151 -22.38 4.37 17.92
C GLY A 151 -22.45 3.98 16.44
N ASP A 152 -23.51 4.38 15.77
CA ASP A 152 -23.76 4.08 14.36
C ASP A 152 -24.52 5.23 13.71
N CYS A 153 -24.18 5.59 12.48
CA CYS A 153 -24.88 6.57 11.67
C CYS A 153 -25.08 6.00 10.26
N TRP A 154 -26.30 5.54 9.95
CA TRP A 154 -26.59 4.88 8.68
C TRP A 154 -27.67 5.58 7.86
N GLY A 155 -27.42 5.73 6.56
CA GLY A 155 -28.36 6.25 5.56
C GLY A 155 -28.27 5.49 4.23
N SER A 156 -29.27 5.67 3.36
CA SER A 156 -29.31 5.03 2.02
C SER A 156 -29.08 6.00 0.86
N GLY A 157 -29.08 7.31 1.13
CA GLY A 157 -28.68 8.33 0.15
C GLY A 157 -27.36 8.98 0.55
N ASP A 158 -27.12 10.19 0.04
CA ASP A 158 -25.91 10.94 0.38
C ASP A 158 -25.99 11.47 1.83
N PHE A 159 -24.83 11.59 2.45
CA PHE A 159 -24.59 12.40 3.63
C PHE A 159 -23.96 13.72 3.22
N ILE A 160 -24.52 14.84 3.66
CA ILE A 160 -23.92 16.17 3.51
C ILE A 160 -23.93 16.81 4.89
N GLY A 161 -22.77 17.08 5.49
CA GLY A 161 -22.74 17.48 6.91
C GLY A 161 -21.42 17.36 7.65
N SER A 162 -21.45 17.56 8.97
CA SER A 162 -20.36 17.11 9.86
C SER A 162 -20.82 16.12 10.92
N ILE A 163 -19.92 15.23 11.33
CA ILE A 163 -20.04 14.31 12.45
C ILE A 163 -18.84 14.57 13.35
N ASP A 164 -19.05 15.17 14.51
CA ASP A 164 -17.97 15.58 15.38
C ASP A 164 -18.17 14.99 16.78
N THR A 165 -17.14 14.38 17.36
CA THR A 165 -17.14 14.16 18.80
C THR A 165 -16.61 15.40 19.51
N THR A 166 -17.35 15.88 20.51
CA THR A 166 -16.91 16.98 21.36
C THR A 166 -16.54 16.49 22.73
N VAL A 167 -15.34 16.80 23.18
CA VAL A 167 -14.98 16.64 24.59
C VAL A 167 -14.49 17.96 25.17
N ASP A 168 -15.23 18.42 26.17
CA ASP A 168 -14.81 19.45 27.10
C ASP A 168 -13.80 18.85 28.10
N GLY A 169 -12.55 18.64 27.67
CA GLY A 169 -11.32 18.59 28.50
C GLY A 169 -11.28 17.72 29.78
N GLY A 170 -12.22 16.78 29.97
CA GLY A 170 -12.37 15.99 31.20
C GLY A 170 -11.48 14.75 31.23
N SER A 171 -10.37 14.83 31.95
CA SER A 171 -9.34 13.80 32.06
C SER A 171 -9.85 12.39 32.45
N GLY A 172 -9.76 11.44 31.52
CA GLY A 172 -8.98 10.23 31.81
C GLY A 172 -9.63 8.84 31.83
N ALA A 173 -10.80 8.58 31.22
CA ALA A 173 -11.32 7.20 31.28
C ALA A 173 -12.10 6.66 30.08
N LEU A 174 -12.50 7.47 29.09
CA LEU A 174 -13.39 6.98 28.04
C LEU A 174 -12.80 7.27 26.67
N THR A 175 -12.69 6.20 25.87
CA THR A 175 -12.30 6.24 24.47
C THR A 175 -13.45 6.90 23.70
N GLU A 176 -13.25 8.12 23.23
CA GLU A 176 -14.17 8.75 22.28
C GLU A 176 -14.22 7.91 21.02
N GLN A 177 -15.43 7.70 20.50
CA GLN A 177 -15.62 6.79 19.39
C GLN A 177 -16.69 7.34 18.45
N VAL A 178 -16.35 7.35 17.16
CA VAL A 178 -17.31 7.28 16.08
C VAL A 178 -17.27 5.85 15.57
N GLY A 179 -18.34 5.09 15.77
CA GLY A 179 -18.49 3.72 15.31
C GLY A 179 -18.64 3.65 13.79
N HIS A 180 -19.78 3.16 13.30
CA HIS A 180 -19.95 3.00 11.85
C HIS A 180 -20.76 4.14 11.24
N VAL A 181 -20.12 4.94 10.39
CA VAL A 181 -20.77 5.91 9.50
C VAL A 181 -20.93 5.25 8.13
N ARG A 182 -22.16 4.91 7.73
CA ARG A 182 -22.44 4.17 6.48
C ARG A 182 -23.53 4.84 5.67
N PHE A 183 -23.24 5.18 4.42
CA PHE A 183 -24.22 5.79 3.53
C PHE A 183 -24.26 5.08 2.18
N GLY A 184 -25.47 4.92 1.65
CA GLY A 184 -25.68 4.34 0.32
C GLY A 184 -25.07 5.21 -0.78
N GLY A 185 -25.25 6.52 -0.68
CA GLY A 185 -24.70 7.50 -1.63
C GLY A 185 -23.39 8.14 -1.14
N ASP A 186 -23.12 9.34 -1.62
CA ASP A 186 -21.88 10.05 -1.34
C ASP A 186 -21.79 10.50 0.13
N ILE A 187 -20.58 10.57 0.69
CA ILE A 187 -20.33 11.21 1.99
C ILE A 187 -19.58 12.52 1.75
N ARG A 188 -20.26 13.66 1.91
CA ARG A 188 -19.72 15.01 1.68
C ARG A 188 -19.69 15.77 2.99
N GLY A 189 -18.58 15.67 3.71
CA GLY A 189 -18.59 16.19 5.07
C GLY A 189 -17.30 16.04 5.84
N SER A 190 -17.34 16.54 7.07
CA SER A 190 -16.27 16.31 8.06
C SER A 190 -16.69 15.21 9.03
N ILE A 191 -15.80 14.28 9.36
CA ILE A 191 -16.00 13.27 10.39
C ILE A 191 -14.80 13.34 11.33
N GLN A 192 -14.99 13.79 12.56
CA GLN A 192 -13.89 14.08 13.48
C GLN A 192 -14.11 13.43 14.84
N CYS A 193 -13.05 12.80 15.36
CA CYS A 193 -13.02 12.21 16.70
C CYS A 193 -11.69 12.55 17.39
N MET A 194 -11.61 13.74 18.00
CA MET A 194 -10.32 14.40 18.28
C MET A 194 -9.86 14.43 19.73
N GLY A 195 -10.62 13.95 20.71
CA GLY A 195 -10.10 13.88 22.07
C GLY A 195 -9.17 12.69 22.29
N SER A 196 -8.54 12.62 23.46
CA SER A 196 -7.27 11.89 23.69
C SER A 196 -7.26 10.37 23.46
N GLY A 197 -8.40 9.77 23.15
CA GLY A 197 -8.54 8.37 22.73
C GLY A 197 -9.45 8.22 21.52
N GLY A 198 -9.68 9.29 20.77
CA GLY A 198 -10.63 9.34 19.67
C GLY A 198 -10.33 8.32 18.59
N GLN A 199 -11.31 7.47 18.29
CA GLN A 199 -11.23 6.42 17.29
C GLN A 199 -12.41 6.52 16.32
N ILE A 200 -12.14 6.26 15.04
CA ILE A 200 -13.17 6.07 14.02
C ILE A 200 -13.11 4.61 13.57
N PHE A 201 -14.22 3.87 13.72
CA PHE A 201 -14.26 2.47 13.31
C PHE A 201 -14.53 2.32 11.81
N THR A 202 -15.52 3.02 11.25
CA THR A 202 -15.79 2.90 9.81
C THR A 202 -16.41 4.18 9.27
N VAL A 203 -15.90 4.63 8.13
CA VAL A 203 -16.57 5.56 7.22
C VAL A 203 -16.74 4.83 5.89
N GLU A 204 -17.98 4.59 5.47
CA GLU A 204 -18.29 3.75 4.31
C GLU A 204 -19.34 4.40 3.41
N SER A 205 -19.01 4.59 2.13
CA SER A 205 -19.95 4.92 1.06
C SER A 205 -20.11 3.72 0.13
N THR A 206 -21.28 3.06 0.14
CA THR A 206 -21.45 1.74 -0.49
C THR A 206 -21.68 1.79 -2.00
N ASP A 207 -22.27 2.87 -2.53
CA ASP A 207 -22.50 3.07 -3.96
C ASP A 207 -21.97 4.43 -4.46
N GLY A 208 -21.25 5.19 -3.63
CA GLY A 208 -20.80 6.55 -3.93
C GLY A 208 -19.32 6.82 -3.59
N SER A 209 -19.00 8.11 -3.58
CA SER A 209 -17.69 8.65 -3.24
C SER A 209 -17.66 9.27 -1.84
N ILE A 210 -16.46 9.38 -1.27
CA ILE A 210 -16.23 10.20 -0.07
C ILE A 210 -15.60 11.51 -0.52
N GLY A 211 -16.27 12.64 -0.31
CA GLY A 211 -15.86 13.96 -0.80
C GLY A 211 -16.07 14.15 -2.31
N THR A 212 -15.51 15.22 -2.85
CA THR A 212 -15.51 15.54 -4.29
C THR A 212 -14.22 16.24 -4.69
N SER A 213 -13.89 16.29 -5.97
CA SER A 213 -12.71 17.00 -6.51
C SER A 213 -12.66 18.51 -6.18
N THR A 214 -13.82 19.12 -5.88
CA THR A 214 -13.90 20.54 -5.48
C THR A 214 -14.05 20.76 -3.97
N ALA A 215 -14.35 19.71 -3.21
CA ALA A 215 -14.62 19.77 -1.78
C ALA A 215 -14.25 18.42 -1.16
N ALA A 216 -12.99 18.29 -0.76
CA ALA A 216 -12.50 17.11 -0.07
C ALA A 216 -13.16 16.98 1.31
N ALA A 217 -13.54 15.75 1.68
CA ALA A 217 -13.97 15.41 3.03
C ALA A 217 -12.82 15.62 4.02
N VAL A 218 -13.14 15.82 5.30
CA VAL A 218 -12.14 15.92 6.37
C VAL A 218 -12.41 14.82 7.37
N ILE A 219 -11.53 13.82 7.44
CA ILE A 219 -11.69 12.67 8.33
C ILE A 219 -10.54 12.68 9.34
N LYS A 220 -10.85 12.85 10.62
CA LYS A 220 -9.82 13.00 11.64
C LYS A 220 -10.08 12.13 12.86
N ALA A 221 -9.06 11.44 13.33
CA ALA A 221 -9.11 10.77 14.63
C ALA A 221 -7.84 11.04 15.42
N TYR A 222 -7.95 11.10 16.75
CA TYR A 222 -6.77 11.27 17.59
C TYR A 222 -5.87 10.02 17.59
N SER A 223 -6.46 8.82 17.67
CA SER A 223 -5.74 7.58 17.95
C SER A 223 -5.77 6.60 16.78
N VAL A 224 -6.94 6.20 16.29
CA VAL A 224 -7.06 5.17 15.26
C VAL A 224 -8.18 5.50 14.29
N ILE A 225 -7.92 5.33 12.99
CA ILE A 225 -8.96 5.13 11.99
C ILE A 225 -8.85 3.69 11.50
N HIS A 226 -9.90 2.90 11.72
CA HIS A 226 -9.91 1.52 11.27
C HIS A 226 -10.18 1.46 9.77
N ASN A 227 -11.38 1.83 9.31
CA ASN A 227 -11.74 1.68 7.90
C ASN A 227 -12.29 2.97 7.30
N ILE A 228 -11.77 3.34 6.12
CA ILE A 228 -12.39 4.29 5.19
C ILE A 228 -12.61 3.54 3.87
N GLU A 229 -13.86 3.40 3.46
CA GLU A 229 -14.24 2.64 2.27
C GLU A 229 -15.19 3.45 1.39
N ALA A 230 -14.89 3.52 0.10
CA ALA A 230 -15.79 4.08 -0.90
C ALA A 230 -15.90 3.12 -2.08
N TYR A 231 -17.08 3.08 -2.70
CA TYR A 231 -17.24 2.38 -3.97
C TYR A 231 -16.52 3.12 -5.10
N GLY A 232 -16.73 4.44 -5.19
CA GLY A 232 -16.04 5.33 -6.14
C GLY A 232 -14.74 5.90 -5.58
N ASP A 233 -14.47 7.17 -5.91
CA ASP A 233 -13.28 7.90 -5.44
C ASP A 233 -13.38 8.30 -3.95
N ILE A 234 -12.21 8.48 -3.33
CA ILE A 234 -12.06 9.13 -2.02
C ILE A 234 -11.31 10.45 -2.24
N TYR A 235 -12.01 11.58 -2.15
CA TYR A 235 -11.42 12.91 -2.05
C TYR A 235 -11.42 13.34 -0.58
N ALA A 236 -10.37 13.04 0.18
CA ALA A 236 -10.36 13.30 1.62
C ALA A 236 -9.01 13.76 2.16
N ASN A 237 -9.05 14.67 3.13
CA ASN A 237 -7.95 14.95 4.05
C ASN A 237 -8.12 14.06 5.28
N ILE A 238 -7.27 13.03 5.39
CA ILE A 238 -7.31 12.03 6.45
C ILE A 238 -6.14 12.31 7.39
N ASP A 239 -6.43 12.67 8.64
CA ASP A 239 -5.41 12.89 9.67
C ASP A 239 -5.66 11.96 10.86
N VAL A 240 -4.68 11.11 11.20
CA VAL A 240 -4.70 10.29 12.43
C VAL A 240 -3.57 10.73 13.36
N GLY A 241 -3.93 11.36 14.47
CA GLY A 241 -2.96 11.88 15.43
C GLY A 241 -3.44 13.16 16.12
N SER A 242 -2.76 13.53 17.20
CA SER A 242 -3.12 14.68 18.04
C SER A 242 -2.83 16.04 17.39
N ASP A 243 -1.91 16.10 16.44
CA ASP A 243 -1.50 17.30 15.71
C ASP A 243 -0.75 16.92 14.42
N PRO A 244 -0.72 17.80 13.39
CA PRO A 244 0.14 17.62 12.23
C PRO A 244 1.60 17.47 12.66
N GLY A 245 2.19 16.30 12.42
CA GLY A 245 3.59 16.00 12.77
C GLY A 245 3.82 15.31 14.11
N VAL A 246 2.76 14.82 14.80
CA VAL A 246 2.90 14.04 16.03
C VAL A 246 2.46 12.59 15.82
N SER A 247 3.35 11.68 16.17
CA SER A 247 3.63 10.39 15.52
C SER A 247 2.89 9.16 16.06
N ALA A 248 1.64 9.28 16.50
CA ALA A 248 0.99 8.20 17.29
C ALA A 248 -0.29 7.59 16.69
N GLY A 249 -0.82 8.14 15.59
CA GLY A 249 -2.07 7.66 15.01
C GLY A 249 -1.92 6.39 14.17
N ASN A 250 -2.83 5.43 14.30
CA ASN A 250 -2.85 4.24 13.44
C ASN A 250 -3.93 4.38 12.37
N LEU A 251 -3.53 4.27 11.10
CA LEU A 251 -4.47 4.08 10.00
C LEU A 251 -4.44 2.60 9.61
N VAL A 252 -5.58 1.91 9.64
CA VAL A 252 -5.62 0.46 9.33
C VAL A 252 -5.97 0.23 7.87
N ARG A 253 -7.03 0.87 7.35
CA ARG A 253 -7.48 0.65 5.97
C ARG A 253 -8.07 1.89 5.30
N VAL A 254 -7.67 2.12 4.05
CA VAL A 254 -8.32 3.03 3.09
C VAL A 254 -8.56 2.26 1.80
N ASN A 255 -9.79 2.25 1.29
CA ASN A 255 -10.14 1.47 0.11
C ASN A 255 -11.11 2.21 -0.81
N ALA A 256 -10.64 2.61 -1.99
CA ALA A 256 -11.46 3.11 -3.10
C ALA A 256 -11.64 1.99 -4.15
N THR A 257 -12.81 1.37 -4.18
CA THR A 257 -13.03 0.07 -4.85
C THR A 257 -12.97 0.16 -6.37
N THR A 258 -13.44 1.26 -6.95
CA THR A 258 -13.46 1.49 -8.41
C THR A 258 -12.80 2.80 -8.83
N GLY A 259 -12.39 3.62 -7.86
CA GLY A 259 -11.87 4.97 -8.08
C GLY A 259 -10.48 5.18 -7.49
N GLY A 260 -10.03 6.43 -7.54
CA GLY A 260 -8.77 6.88 -6.98
C GLY A 260 -8.87 7.34 -5.52
N VAL A 261 -7.73 7.65 -4.93
CA VAL A 261 -7.63 8.29 -3.62
C VAL A 261 -6.89 9.62 -3.79
N HIS A 262 -7.57 10.71 -3.43
CA HIS A 262 -7.13 12.09 -3.60
C HIS A 262 -7.09 12.84 -2.28
N GLY A 263 -6.21 13.83 -2.18
CA GLY A 263 -6.09 14.72 -1.03
C GLY A 263 -4.81 14.51 -0.25
N VAL A 264 -4.91 14.35 1.07
CA VAL A 264 -3.74 14.20 1.93
C VAL A 264 -4.01 13.18 3.02
N ILE A 265 -3.06 12.25 3.22
CA ILE A 265 -3.12 11.25 4.28
C ILE A 265 -1.95 11.46 5.23
N ARG A 266 -2.25 11.73 6.50
CA ARG A 266 -1.26 11.85 7.58
C ARG A 266 -1.58 10.85 8.68
N ALA A 267 -0.63 10.00 9.02
CA ALA A 267 -0.79 9.06 10.13
C ALA A 267 0.54 8.81 10.84
N GLY A 268 0.47 8.18 12.00
CA GLY A 268 1.63 7.61 12.67
C GLY A 268 2.24 6.51 11.80
N LYS A 269 1.45 5.45 11.57
CA LYS A 269 1.79 4.28 10.74
C LYS A 269 0.58 3.72 10.01
N LEU A 270 0.85 2.88 9.01
CA LEU A 270 -0.15 1.96 8.48
C LEU A 270 -0.12 0.66 9.30
N HIS A 271 -1.19 0.41 10.06
CA HIS A 271 -1.22 -0.63 11.08
C HIS A 271 -1.83 -1.92 10.55
N TYR A 272 -1.04 -3.00 10.53
CA TYR A 272 -1.52 -4.32 10.17
C TYR A 272 -2.39 -4.92 11.28
N VAL A 273 -3.66 -5.18 10.96
CA VAL A 273 -4.60 -5.90 11.83
C VAL A 273 -4.94 -7.26 11.22
N ASP A 274 -5.09 -7.30 9.90
CA ASP A 274 -5.44 -8.48 9.11
C ASP A 274 -4.98 -8.32 7.64
N PRO A 275 -5.08 -9.36 6.79
CA PRO A 275 -4.64 -9.30 5.39
C PRO A 275 -5.39 -8.29 4.49
N THR A 276 -6.45 -7.65 4.98
CA THR A 276 -7.19 -6.59 4.26
C THR A 276 -6.79 -5.19 4.70
N SER A 277 -5.89 -5.07 5.69
CA SER A 277 -5.31 -3.79 6.11
C SER A 277 -4.40 -3.25 5.01
N GLY A 278 -4.37 -1.93 4.82
CA GLY A 278 -3.61 -1.29 3.74
C GLY A 278 -4.34 -0.13 3.08
N VAL A 279 -3.69 0.45 2.09
CA VAL A 279 -4.30 1.45 1.21
C VAL A 279 -4.49 0.84 -0.16
N PHE A 280 -5.72 0.91 -0.67
CA PHE A 280 -6.10 0.34 -1.95
C PHE A 280 -6.83 1.42 -2.76
N ALA A 281 -6.25 1.80 -3.89
CA ALA A 281 -6.87 2.66 -4.88
C ALA A 281 -6.98 1.88 -6.19
N ALA A 282 -8.20 1.67 -6.71
CA ALA A 282 -8.37 0.97 -7.98
C ALA A 282 -7.98 1.82 -9.20
N GLY A 283 -8.05 3.16 -9.06
CA GLY A 283 -7.47 4.13 -9.99
C GLY A 283 -6.16 4.71 -9.44
N ASP A 284 -5.98 6.02 -9.65
CA ASP A 284 -4.75 6.72 -9.28
C ASP A 284 -4.69 7.06 -7.78
N LEU A 285 -3.46 7.20 -7.28
CA LEU A 285 -3.17 7.72 -5.95
C LEU A 285 -2.60 9.15 -6.06
N ASP A 286 -3.49 10.13 -6.25
CA ASP A 286 -3.18 11.57 -6.26
C ASP A 286 -3.33 12.16 -4.84
N SER A 287 -2.67 11.51 -3.89
CA SER A 287 -2.65 11.91 -2.49
C SER A 287 -1.25 11.94 -1.96
N SER A 288 -0.86 13.03 -1.29
CA SER A 288 0.38 13.03 -0.53
C SER A 288 0.22 12.25 0.76
N PHE A 289 1.12 11.30 1.00
CA PHE A 289 1.21 10.50 2.22
C PHE A 289 2.33 11.01 3.12
N THR A 290 2.03 11.21 4.39
CA THR A 290 3.04 11.50 5.40
C THR A 290 2.84 10.58 6.59
N LEU A 291 3.77 9.63 6.75
CA LEU A 291 3.81 8.65 7.82
C LEU A 291 5.03 8.92 8.69
N SER A 292 4.84 8.98 10.00
CA SER A 292 5.94 9.25 10.94
C SER A 292 6.67 8.00 11.44
N ASP A 293 6.14 6.83 11.10
CA ASP A 293 6.58 5.50 11.52
C ASP A 293 6.28 4.51 10.37
N ASP A 294 6.54 3.23 10.59
CA ASP A 294 6.60 2.21 9.54
C ASP A 294 5.32 2.05 8.68
N ILE A 295 5.52 1.59 7.44
CA ILE A 295 4.47 0.99 6.60
C ILE A 295 4.52 -0.53 6.80
N HIS A 296 3.55 -1.08 7.55
CA HIS A 296 3.44 -2.53 7.81
C HIS A 296 2.43 -3.26 6.93
N THR A 297 1.68 -2.52 6.12
CA THR A 297 0.60 -3.02 5.26
C THR A 297 0.82 -2.56 3.83
N PRO A 298 0.28 -3.26 2.82
CA PRO A 298 0.46 -2.85 1.44
C PRO A 298 -0.19 -1.50 1.13
N ILE A 299 0.43 -0.77 0.20
CA ILE A 299 -0.19 0.31 -0.58
C ILE A 299 -0.30 -0.22 -2.00
N VAL A 300 -1.51 -0.39 -2.51
CA VAL A 300 -1.79 -0.90 -3.87
C VAL A 300 -2.55 0.17 -4.64
N VAL A 301 -1.98 0.59 -5.76
CA VAL A 301 -2.51 1.60 -6.66
C VAL A 301 -2.74 0.94 -8.02
N GLY A 302 -3.97 0.96 -8.53
CA GLY A 302 -4.32 0.32 -9.80
C GLY A 302 -3.94 1.15 -11.02
N GLY A 303 -3.86 2.48 -10.87
CA GLY A 303 -3.35 3.41 -11.87
C GLY A 303 -2.00 4.01 -11.46
N ASP A 304 -1.86 5.32 -11.65
CA ASP A 304 -0.60 6.04 -11.42
C ASP A 304 -0.44 6.48 -9.96
N LEU A 305 0.81 6.53 -9.47
CA LEU A 305 1.14 7.19 -8.21
C LEU A 305 1.59 8.63 -8.50
N ASP A 306 0.65 9.58 -8.43
CA ASP A 306 0.93 11.01 -8.65
C ASP A 306 1.34 11.77 -7.39
N GLY A 307 0.90 11.29 -6.22
CA GLY A 307 1.21 11.89 -4.94
C GLY A 307 2.51 11.39 -4.31
N ASP A 308 3.18 12.26 -3.56
CA ASP A 308 4.38 11.87 -2.82
C ASP A 308 4.07 10.96 -1.62
N ILE A 309 4.89 9.96 -1.37
CA ILE A 309 4.86 9.14 -0.15
C ILE A 309 6.10 9.42 0.69
N THR A 310 5.92 10.07 1.84
CA THR A 310 6.99 10.25 2.83
C THR A 310 6.76 9.36 4.04
N CYS A 311 7.70 8.46 4.34
CA CYS A 311 7.73 7.63 5.53
C CYS A 311 9.01 7.89 6.33
N ALA A 312 8.87 8.36 7.56
CA ALA A 312 10.02 8.69 8.42
C ALA A 312 10.72 7.46 9.02
N ALA A 313 10.21 6.25 8.79
CA ALA A 313 10.79 5.00 9.25
C ALA A 313 10.94 4.01 8.07
N ASN A 314 10.49 2.77 8.23
CA ASN A 314 10.73 1.71 7.27
C ASN A 314 9.47 1.34 6.50
N LEU A 315 9.66 0.96 5.24
CA LEU A 315 8.79 0.01 4.56
C LEU A 315 9.19 -1.38 5.06
N SER A 316 8.58 -1.84 6.16
CA SER A 316 8.95 -3.08 6.85
C SER A 316 7.84 -4.13 6.78
N GLY A 317 8.18 -5.35 6.33
CA GLY A 317 7.27 -6.49 6.44
C GLY A 317 7.31 -7.05 7.87
N ALA A 318 6.17 -7.13 8.54
CA ALA A 318 6.03 -7.84 9.81
C ALA A 318 6.05 -9.38 9.59
N GLY A 319 7.12 -9.90 8.99
CA GLY A 319 7.19 -11.28 8.50
C GLY A 319 6.41 -11.45 7.20
N SER A 320 7.02 -12.08 6.19
CA SER A 320 6.44 -12.29 4.85
C SER A 320 5.94 -11.01 4.15
N TRP A 321 6.84 -10.14 3.69
CA TRP A 321 6.59 -9.17 2.60
C TRP A 321 5.38 -8.20 2.73
N ASP A 322 4.80 -8.04 3.92
CA ASP A 322 3.57 -7.25 4.12
C ASP A 322 3.76 -5.72 4.02
N GLY A 323 5.00 -5.22 4.01
CA GLY A 323 5.33 -3.85 3.62
C GLY A 323 5.70 -3.79 2.14
N ARG A 324 4.73 -3.52 1.25
CA ARG A 324 4.98 -3.30 -0.18
C ARG A 324 4.20 -2.11 -0.71
N ILE A 325 4.75 -1.47 -1.73
CA ILE A 325 4.05 -0.48 -2.56
C ILE A 325 3.95 -1.08 -3.97
N GLU A 326 2.75 -1.20 -4.49
CA GLU A 326 2.48 -1.78 -5.81
C GLU A 326 1.71 -0.74 -6.61
N ILE A 327 2.28 -0.30 -7.73
CA ILE A 327 1.76 0.77 -8.58
C ILE A 327 1.48 0.16 -9.95
N GLY A 328 0.21 0.21 -10.35
CA GLY A 328 -0.29 -0.41 -11.56
C GLY A 328 0.24 0.24 -12.83
N GLY A 329 0.29 1.57 -12.85
CA GLY A 329 0.92 2.38 -13.88
C GLY A 329 2.18 3.07 -13.37
N ASP A 330 2.32 4.34 -13.74
CA ASP A 330 3.57 5.08 -13.62
C ASP A 330 3.81 5.58 -12.18
N LEU A 331 5.08 5.58 -11.76
CA LEU A 331 5.53 6.28 -10.56
C LEU A 331 5.84 7.74 -10.94
N ASN A 332 4.92 8.67 -10.67
CA ASN A 332 5.06 10.10 -10.98
C ASN A 332 5.47 10.95 -9.77
N GLY A 333 4.95 10.62 -8.59
CA GLY A 333 5.30 11.23 -7.31
C GLY A 333 6.54 10.62 -6.68
N ASP A 334 7.13 11.32 -5.70
CA ASP A 334 8.35 10.86 -5.04
C ASP A 334 8.04 9.95 -3.84
N ILE A 335 8.87 8.93 -3.62
CA ILE A 335 8.83 8.09 -2.42
C ILE A 335 10.07 8.37 -1.57
N THR A 336 9.88 8.88 -0.36
CA THR A 336 10.96 9.17 0.60
C THR A 336 10.87 8.26 1.83
N LEU A 337 11.94 7.53 2.12
CA LEU A 337 12.10 6.61 3.24
C LEU A 337 13.31 7.00 4.11
N ALA A 338 13.34 6.54 5.37
CA ALA A 338 14.52 6.68 6.21
C ALA A 338 15.73 5.89 5.65
N ALA A 339 16.94 6.19 6.15
CA ALA A 339 18.13 5.43 5.78
C ALA A 339 17.99 3.94 6.16
N GLY A 340 18.18 3.04 5.20
CA GLY A 340 17.91 1.61 5.38
C GLY A 340 16.42 1.26 5.51
N GLY A 341 15.53 2.21 5.18
CA GLY A 341 14.08 2.08 5.33
C GLY A 341 13.43 1.22 4.25
N LEU A 342 14.09 0.95 3.13
CA LEU A 342 13.58 0.05 2.09
C LEU A 342 13.91 -1.40 2.46
N GLN A 343 13.11 -1.99 3.34
CA GLN A 343 13.20 -3.41 3.72
C GLN A 343 12.20 -4.26 2.92
N GLY A 344 11.12 -3.65 2.44
CA GLY A 344 10.09 -4.21 1.58
C GLY A 344 10.37 -4.02 0.09
N GLN A 345 9.30 -3.95 -0.70
CA GLN A 345 9.39 -3.83 -2.16
C GLN A 345 8.52 -2.69 -2.69
N ILE A 346 9.00 -2.04 -3.74
CA ILE A 346 8.24 -1.09 -4.54
C ILE A 346 8.19 -1.64 -5.97
N ALA A 347 7.00 -2.01 -6.43
CA ALA A 347 6.75 -2.50 -7.78
C ALA A 347 6.05 -1.41 -8.59
N VAL A 348 6.64 -1.04 -9.73
CA VAL A 348 6.13 -0.02 -10.65
C VAL A 348 5.65 -0.69 -11.94
N ASN A 349 4.63 -0.14 -12.59
CA ASN A 349 3.98 -0.72 -13.78
C ASN A 349 3.48 -2.15 -13.57
N ALA A 350 2.94 -2.44 -12.38
CA ALA A 350 2.43 -3.76 -12.02
C ALA A 350 1.28 -4.24 -12.93
N SER A 351 0.53 -3.32 -13.54
CA SER A 351 -0.66 -3.60 -14.36
C SER A 351 -0.55 -3.14 -15.82
N ASP A 352 0.51 -2.42 -16.18
CA ASP A 352 0.82 -2.07 -17.56
C ASP A 352 2.27 -2.41 -17.95
N ALA A 353 2.61 -2.22 -19.21
CA ALA A 353 3.95 -2.48 -19.71
C ALA A 353 4.57 -1.19 -20.27
N SER A 354 4.27 -0.04 -19.66
CA SER A 354 4.79 1.27 -20.09
C SER A 354 6.32 1.33 -19.94
N TYR A 355 6.85 0.66 -18.91
CA TYR A 355 8.23 0.76 -18.42
C TYR A 355 8.61 2.16 -17.89
N ASP A 356 7.64 3.03 -17.66
CA ASP A 356 7.88 4.39 -17.20
C ASP A 356 8.02 4.45 -15.67
N TRP A 357 9.11 5.05 -15.20
CA TRP A 357 9.38 5.40 -13.80
C TRP A 357 9.89 6.84 -13.84
N LEU A 358 9.08 7.79 -13.36
CA LEU A 358 9.31 9.24 -13.48
C LEU A 358 9.70 9.95 -12.18
N GLY A 359 9.17 9.51 -11.04
CA GLY A 359 9.43 10.06 -9.70
C GLY A 359 10.64 9.42 -9.01
N ASP A 360 11.21 10.10 -8.01
CA ASP A 360 12.38 9.61 -7.30
C ASP A 360 12.00 8.69 -6.13
N VAL A 361 12.81 7.65 -5.88
CA VAL A 361 12.79 6.89 -4.63
C VAL A 361 14.03 7.24 -3.81
N THR A 362 13.85 8.03 -2.75
CA THR A 362 14.93 8.47 -1.86
C THR A 362 14.92 7.65 -0.55
N ILE A 363 16.03 6.96 -0.27
CA ILE A 363 16.27 6.17 0.94
C ILE A 363 17.42 6.81 1.74
N GLY A 364 17.08 7.60 2.75
CA GLY A 364 18.08 8.33 3.54
C GLY A 364 18.84 9.36 2.69
N THR A 365 20.04 9.01 2.22
CA THR A 365 20.86 9.87 1.36
C THR A 365 21.04 9.31 -0.06
N THR A 366 20.50 8.12 -0.34
CA THR A 366 20.56 7.49 -1.65
C THR A 366 19.26 7.82 -2.38
N THR A 367 19.36 8.36 -3.59
CA THR A 367 18.21 8.61 -4.46
C THR A 367 18.33 7.68 -5.67
N LEU A 368 17.26 6.96 -5.97
CA LEU A 368 17.11 6.11 -7.14
C LEU A 368 16.04 6.76 -8.00
N GLY A 369 16.36 7.14 -9.24
CA GLY A 369 15.41 7.90 -10.05
C GLY A 369 15.87 8.07 -11.49
N PRO A 370 14.96 8.46 -12.39
CA PRO A 370 15.28 8.73 -13.79
C PRO A 370 16.08 10.03 -13.91
N GLY A 371 17.31 9.95 -14.43
CA GLY A 371 18.21 11.09 -14.54
C GLY A 371 19.20 11.24 -13.39
N GLU A 372 19.25 10.26 -12.50
CA GLU A 372 20.41 10.01 -11.65
C GLU A 372 21.60 9.53 -12.52
N SER A 373 22.70 9.10 -11.90
CA SER A 373 23.88 8.65 -12.64
C SER A 373 24.54 7.43 -12.01
N GLY A 374 25.15 6.60 -12.86
CA GLY A 374 25.86 5.39 -12.45
C GLY A 374 24.93 4.43 -11.71
N ASP A 375 25.36 3.99 -10.53
CA ASP A 375 24.64 2.98 -9.74
C ASP A 375 23.27 3.46 -9.22
N ASN A 376 22.93 4.75 -9.32
CA ASN A 376 21.65 5.28 -8.85
C ASN A 376 20.59 5.42 -9.96
N GLU A 377 20.95 5.19 -11.23
CA GLU A 377 20.05 5.44 -12.35
C GLU A 377 18.93 4.39 -12.42
N ALA A 378 17.68 4.85 -12.38
CA ALA A 378 16.51 4.02 -12.58
C ALA A 378 16.31 3.66 -14.07
N PRO A 379 15.61 2.56 -14.41
CA PRO A 379 14.97 1.60 -13.51
C PRO A 379 15.89 0.47 -13.03
N TYR A 380 17.13 0.39 -13.53
CA TYR A 380 18.05 -0.72 -13.30
C TYR A 380 19.33 -0.24 -12.59
N TYR A 381 19.16 0.25 -11.37
CA TYR A 381 20.21 0.82 -10.54
C TYR A 381 21.19 -0.26 -10.03
N GLY A 382 22.46 0.10 -9.81
CA GLY A 382 23.53 -0.78 -9.33
C GLY A 382 23.69 -0.82 -7.80
N VAL A 383 23.02 0.07 -7.06
CA VAL A 383 23.08 0.16 -5.59
C VAL A 383 22.69 -1.17 -4.91
N PRO A 384 23.58 -1.83 -4.14
CA PRO A 384 23.27 -3.10 -3.52
C PRO A 384 22.19 -3.00 -2.43
N LYS A 385 21.33 -4.02 -2.29
CA LYS A 385 20.24 -4.08 -1.30
C LYS A 385 20.65 -3.75 0.13
N GLY A 386 21.84 -4.20 0.53
CA GLY A 386 22.34 -4.00 1.88
C GLY A 386 22.48 -2.52 2.26
N SER A 387 22.62 -1.63 1.26
CA SER A 387 22.77 -0.19 1.47
C SER A 387 21.43 0.55 1.59
N ILE A 388 20.34 -0.01 1.05
CA ILE A 388 19.00 0.60 1.06
C ILE A 388 18.03 -0.05 2.05
N GLY A 389 18.42 -1.15 2.71
CA GLY A 389 17.62 -1.78 3.78
C GLY A 389 17.29 -3.25 3.55
N GLY A 390 17.73 -3.84 2.44
CA GLY A 390 17.48 -5.24 2.09
C GLY A 390 16.32 -5.46 1.13
N GLY A 391 15.58 -4.40 0.79
CA GLY A 391 14.49 -4.36 -0.19
C GLY A 391 14.96 -4.06 -1.62
N ALA A 392 14.03 -3.71 -2.49
CA ALA A 392 14.28 -3.32 -3.87
C ALA A 392 13.13 -2.45 -4.44
N VAL A 393 13.46 -1.67 -5.48
CA VAL A 393 12.49 -1.01 -6.37
C VAL A 393 12.63 -1.65 -7.74
N GLY A 394 11.52 -2.01 -8.37
CA GLY A 394 11.55 -2.65 -9.68
C GLY A 394 10.37 -2.29 -10.55
N VAL A 395 10.64 -2.13 -11.84
CA VAL A 395 9.61 -2.00 -12.89
C VAL A 395 9.25 -3.39 -13.38
N VAL A 396 7.95 -3.70 -13.50
CA VAL A 396 7.43 -4.97 -14.03
C VAL A 396 7.45 -4.93 -15.57
N PRO A 397 7.84 -6.02 -16.26
CA PRO A 397 8.47 -7.23 -15.73
C PRO A 397 9.85 -6.98 -15.10
N PHE A 398 10.09 -7.60 -13.94
CA PHE A 398 11.33 -7.40 -13.21
C PHE A 398 12.53 -7.97 -13.95
N ASN A 399 13.62 -7.20 -14.01
CA ASN A 399 14.94 -7.67 -14.47
C ASN A 399 15.75 -8.22 -13.28
N PHE A 400 16.87 -8.89 -13.56
CA PHE A 400 17.84 -9.27 -12.52
C PHE A 400 18.64 -8.04 -12.05
N HIS A 401 19.07 -8.06 -10.80
CA HIS A 401 19.94 -7.06 -10.21
C HIS A 401 21.40 -7.48 -10.35
N ARG A 402 22.16 -6.73 -11.17
CA ARG A 402 23.55 -7.06 -11.55
C ARG A 402 24.47 -7.29 -10.35
N ASN A 403 24.47 -6.34 -9.41
CA ASN A 403 25.43 -6.27 -8.29
C ASN A 403 24.93 -6.92 -6.99
N ASP A 404 23.69 -7.42 -6.96
CA ASP A 404 23.12 -8.12 -5.79
C ASP A 404 23.13 -9.65 -5.99
N SER A 405 23.40 -10.09 -7.22
CA SER A 405 23.51 -11.51 -7.56
C SER A 405 24.84 -12.08 -7.07
N ALA A 406 24.94 -13.42 -6.99
CA ALA A 406 26.18 -14.11 -6.70
C ALA A 406 26.36 -15.30 -7.66
N PRO A 407 27.37 -15.30 -8.57
CA PRO A 407 28.34 -14.22 -8.86
C PRO A 407 27.69 -12.89 -9.26
N ASP A 408 28.42 -11.82 -9.56
CA ASP A 408 27.79 -10.66 -10.23
C ASP A 408 27.53 -10.99 -11.70
N HIS A 409 26.56 -10.34 -12.34
CA HIS A 409 26.34 -10.52 -13.79
C HIS A 409 27.53 -9.97 -14.58
N ASP A 410 27.95 -10.71 -15.60
CA ASP A 410 29.12 -10.46 -16.44
C ASP A 410 30.44 -10.42 -15.66
N SER A 411 30.49 -11.13 -14.54
CA SER A 411 31.70 -11.25 -13.72
C SER A 411 32.51 -12.50 -14.02
N ILE A 412 33.79 -12.42 -13.67
CA ILE A 412 34.71 -13.55 -13.64
C ILE A 412 34.86 -14.01 -12.19
N VAL A 413 34.47 -15.25 -11.93
CA VAL A 413 34.47 -15.88 -10.61
C VAL A 413 35.86 -16.40 -10.29
N THR A 414 36.63 -15.68 -9.49
CA THR A 414 37.99 -16.12 -9.14
C THR A 414 38.04 -17.20 -8.05
N THR A 415 36.89 -17.68 -7.56
CA THR A 415 36.77 -18.58 -6.41
C THR A 415 36.34 -19.99 -6.82
N GLY A 416 37.29 -20.85 -7.20
CA GLY A 416 37.11 -22.31 -7.32
C GLY A 416 35.83 -22.82 -7.99
N ALA A 417 35.46 -24.07 -7.74
CA ALA A 417 34.18 -24.61 -8.19
C ALA A 417 33.02 -23.97 -7.41
N LEU A 418 32.00 -23.50 -8.12
CA LEU A 418 30.76 -23.02 -7.50
C LEU A 418 29.76 -24.16 -7.38
N SER A 419 29.06 -24.21 -6.24
CA SER A 419 27.96 -25.16 -6.02
C SER A 419 26.58 -24.50 -6.08
N THR A 420 26.52 -23.17 -6.03
CA THR A 420 25.27 -22.41 -6.05
C THR A 420 25.48 -21.07 -6.74
N VAL A 421 24.57 -20.74 -7.65
CA VAL A 421 24.39 -19.42 -8.26
C VAL A 421 23.09 -18.84 -7.73
N THR A 422 23.13 -17.56 -7.34
CA THR A 422 21.99 -16.82 -6.83
C THR A 422 21.75 -15.61 -7.70
N ILE A 423 20.59 -15.52 -8.33
CA ILE A 423 20.18 -14.38 -9.15
C ILE A 423 19.14 -13.60 -8.38
N GLU A 424 19.47 -12.38 -7.99
CA GLU A 424 18.53 -11.46 -7.36
C GLU A 424 17.80 -10.65 -8.44
N HIS A 425 16.53 -10.33 -8.21
CA HIS A 425 15.72 -9.50 -9.10
C HIS A 425 15.33 -8.18 -8.42
N TYR A 426 14.92 -7.20 -9.22
CA TYR A 426 14.37 -5.93 -8.72
C TYR A 426 12.98 -6.07 -8.09
N GLY A 427 12.33 -7.22 -8.24
CA GLY A 427 11.04 -7.54 -7.61
C GLY A 427 10.84 -9.05 -7.44
N PRO A 428 9.71 -9.48 -6.87
CA PRO A 428 9.46 -10.87 -6.55
C PRO A 428 9.14 -11.69 -7.80
N VAL A 429 9.65 -12.92 -7.83
CA VAL A 429 9.56 -13.83 -8.97
C VAL A 429 9.20 -15.23 -8.51
N VAL A 430 8.44 -15.95 -9.34
CA VAL A 430 8.06 -17.34 -9.09
C VAL A 430 8.33 -18.20 -10.31
N LEU A 431 8.58 -19.48 -10.07
CA LEU A 431 8.74 -20.47 -11.14
C LEU A 431 7.37 -20.72 -11.79
N GLY A 432 7.22 -20.29 -13.03
CA GLY A 432 6.05 -20.57 -13.86
C GLY A 432 6.04 -22.00 -14.41
N THR A 433 5.12 -22.25 -15.34
CA THR A 433 4.95 -23.57 -15.96
C THR A 433 5.92 -23.76 -17.13
N SER A 434 6.96 -24.57 -16.93
CA SER A 434 7.85 -25.26 -17.90
C SER A 434 7.92 -24.73 -19.36
N PRO A 435 9.11 -24.50 -19.93
CA PRO A 435 10.44 -24.76 -19.39
C PRO A 435 10.82 -23.63 -18.42
N GLY A 436 11.18 -23.97 -17.18
CA GLY A 436 11.54 -22.97 -16.16
C GLY A 436 12.87 -22.27 -16.46
N VAL A 437 13.63 -21.98 -15.41
CA VAL A 437 15.01 -21.49 -15.57
C VAL A 437 15.88 -22.59 -16.20
N ARG A 438 16.64 -22.24 -17.24
CA ARG A 438 17.57 -23.11 -17.95
C ARG A 438 18.99 -22.58 -17.82
N VAL A 439 19.97 -23.47 -17.79
CA VAL A 439 21.38 -23.10 -17.67
C VAL A 439 22.15 -23.76 -18.79
N TYR A 440 22.96 -22.97 -19.48
CA TYR A 440 23.84 -23.40 -20.55
C TYR A 440 25.27 -23.24 -20.11
N GLU A 441 26.09 -24.23 -20.45
CA GLU A 441 27.53 -24.25 -20.26
C GLU A 441 28.20 -24.21 -21.63
N ALA A 442 29.15 -23.29 -21.80
CA ALA A 442 29.98 -23.22 -23.01
C ALA A 442 31.29 -23.97 -22.81
N SER A 443 31.80 -24.52 -23.90
CA SER A 443 33.19 -24.94 -24.00
C SER A 443 34.15 -23.76 -23.81
N TRP A 444 35.28 -23.99 -23.13
CA TRP A 444 36.37 -23.03 -22.95
C TRP A 444 36.90 -22.43 -24.26
N ALA A 445 36.94 -23.21 -25.34
CA ALA A 445 37.52 -22.76 -26.60
C ALA A 445 36.59 -21.76 -27.30
N LEU A 446 36.96 -20.47 -27.27
CA LEU A 446 36.25 -19.44 -28.04
C LEU A 446 36.26 -19.79 -29.54
N PRO A 447 35.09 -19.92 -30.18
CA PRO A 447 35.03 -20.19 -31.59
C PRO A 447 35.44 -18.95 -32.39
N TYR A 448 36.28 -19.12 -33.40
CA TYR A 448 36.55 -18.05 -34.36
C TYR A 448 35.25 -17.66 -35.10
N PRO A 449 34.93 -16.37 -35.30
CA PRO A 449 35.76 -15.18 -35.07
C PRO A 449 35.49 -14.42 -33.76
N TYR A 450 34.82 -15.03 -32.78
CA TYR A 450 34.39 -14.34 -31.57
C TYR A 450 35.55 -14.00 -30.63
N THR A 451 35.44 -12.84 -29.98
CA THR A 451 36.45 -12.31 -29.06
C THR A 451 36.12 -12.54 -27.59
N SER A 452 34.88 -12.90 -27.27
CA SER A 452 34.44 -13.25 -25.92
C SER A 452 33.29 -14.26 -25.96
N HIS A 453 33.06 -14.96 -24.85
CA HIS A 453 31.96 -15.94 -24.72
C HIS A 453 30.60 -15.27 -24.84
N ALA A 454 30.51 -14.03 -24.36
CA ALA A 454 29.33 -13.19 -24.43
C ALA A 454 28.89 -12.91 -25.87
N ASP A 455 29.82 -12.90 -26.82
CA ASP A 455 29.52 -12.63 -28.24
C ASP A 455 28.99 -13.89 -28.97
N VAL A 456 29.10 -15.09 -28.38
CA VAL A 456 28.77 -16.35 -29.05
C VAL A 456 27.29 -16.71 -28.87
N PRO A 457 26.49 -16.82 -29.95
CA PRO A 457 25.07 -17.16 -29.86
C PRO A 457 24.84 -18.54 -29.23
N LEU A 458 23.76 -18.70 -28.44
CA LEU A 458 23.36 -19.99 -27.83
C LEU A 458 23.20 -21.14 -28.83
N CYS A 459 22.75 -20.82 -30.04
CA CYS A 459 22.57 -21.74 -31.17
C CYS A 459 23.87 -22.05 -31.95
N TYR A 460 25.02 -21.51 -31.56
CA TYR A 460 26.25 -21.67 -32.33
C TYR A 460 26.70 -23.14 -32.33
N GLN A 461 26.90 -23.70 -33.53
CA GLN A 461 27.38 -25.05 -33.72
C GLN A 461 28.82 -25.04 -34.23
N THR A 462 29.67 -25.85 -33.61
CA THR A 462 31.01 -26.17 -34.10
C THR A 462 30.97 -27.37 -35.03
N GLY A 463 32.07 -27.67 -35.72
CA GLY A 463 32.19 -28.85 -36.59
C GLY A 463 32.03 -30.22 -35.87
N GLY A 464 31.77 -30.23 -34.55
CA GLY A 464 31.58 -31.42 -33.72
C GLY A 464 30.36 -31.41 -32.79
N GLY A 465 29.56 -30.34 -32.74
CA GLY A 465 28.40 -30.25 -31.83
C GLY A 465 28.01 -28.82 -31.46
N ASP A 466 26.99 -28.68 -30.60
CA ASP A 466 26.56 -27.40 -30.05
C ASP A 466 27.65 -26.83 -29.12
N TYR A 467 27.93 -25.54 -29.24
CA TYR A 467 28.94 -24.87 -28.42
C TYR A 467 28.45 -24.66 -26.98
N TRP A 468 27.20 -24.25 -26.84
CA TRP A 468 26.47 -24.19 -25.58
C TRP A 468 25.72 -25.50 -25.37
N THR A 469 25.93 -26.15 -24.24
CA THR A 469 25.22 -27.36 -23.83
C THR A 469 24.31 -27.05 -22.65
N GLU A 470 23.04 -27.42 -22.73
CA GLU A 470 22.12 -27.28 -21.60
C GLU A 470 22.52 -28.22 -20.46
N MET A 471 22.71 -27.67 -19.27
CA MET A 471 23.05 -28.43 -18.07
C MET A 471 21.82 -29.20 -17.56
N THR A 472 22.05 -30.39 -17.00
CA THR A 472 21.01 -31.23 -16.38
C THR A 472 21.34 -31.56 -14.93
N GLY A 473 20.32 -31.96 -14.15
CA GLY A 473 20.51 -32.33 -12.74
C GLY A 473 20.64 -31.15 -11.76
N LEU A 474 20.37 -29.93 -12.22
CA LEU A 474 20.34 -28.74 -11.38
C LEU A 474 19.06 -28.70 -10.52
N THR A 475 19.20 -28.20 -9.29
CA THR A 475 18.06 -27.87 -8.43
C THR A 475 17.82 -26.37 -8.51
N ILE A 476 16.60 -25.97 -8.88
CA ILE A 476 16.22 -24.56 -9.05
C ILE A 476 15.08 -24.25 -8.10
N SER A 477 15.19 -23.16 -7.36
CA SER A 477 14.12 -22.62 -6.51
C SER A 477 14.03 -21.11 -6.66
N ALA A 478 12.81 -20.56 -6.57
CA ALA A 478 12.57 -19.13 -6.46
C ALA A 478 11.90 -18.82 -5.11
N SER A 479 12.32 -17.74 -4.46
CA SER A 479 11.76 -17.27 -3.19
C SER A 479 11.89 -15.76 -3.07
N GLY A 480 10.76 -15.04 -3.07
CA GLY A 480 10.76 -13.58 -3.14
C GLY A 480 11.45 -13.13 -4.43
N ARG A 481 12.46 -12.27 -4.33
CA ARG A 481 13.24 -11.80 -5.49
C ARG A 481 14.42 -12.69 -5.90
N MET A 482 14.65 -13.79 -5.18
CA MET A 482 15.83 -14.62 -5.37
C MET A 482 15.50 -15.87 -6.18
N VAL A 483 16.32 -16.17 -7.19
CA VAL A 483 16.41 -17.47 -7.86
C VAL A 483 17.72 -18.14 -7.46
N SER A 484 17.64 -19.30 -6.82
CA SER A 484 18.80 -20.12 -6.46
C SER A 484 18.91 -21.33 -7.39
N ILE A 485 20.11 -21.54 -7.92
CA ILE A 485 20.47 -22.65 -8.82
C ILE A 485 21.60 -23.41 -8.17
N THR A 486 21.33 -24.62 -7.68
CA THR A 486 22.30 -25.48 -7.01
C THR A 486 22.67 -26.66 -7.91
N GLY A 487 23.97 -26.87 -8.09
CA GLY A 487 24.53 -27.88 -8.98
C GLY A 487 26.06 -27.88 -8.91
N THR A 488 26.71 -28.47 -9.91
CA THR A 488 28.17 -28.40 -10.06
C THR A 488 28.49 -27.48 -11.22
N PHE A 489 29.15 -26.36 -10.93
CA PHE A 489 29.71 -25.46 -11.94
C PHE A 489 31.23 -25.65 -11.95
N THR A 490 31.73 -26.12 -13.08
CA THR A 490 33.11 -26.52 -13.31
C THR A 490 33.97 -25.30 -13.66
N PRO A 491 35.18 -25.16 -13.11
CA PRO A 491 36.16 -24.20 -13.62
C PRO A 491 36.47 -24.43 -15.11
N GLY A 492 36.95 -23.39 -15.80
CA GLY A 492 37.24 -23.46 -17.23
C GLY A 492 36.01 -23.35 -18.13
N HIS A 493 34.90 -22.82 -17.62
CA HIS A 493 33.64 -22.72 -18.36
C HIS A 493 32.97 -21.36 -18.21
N ALA A 494 32.21 -21.02 -19.23
CA ALA A 494 31.33 -19.87 -19.25
C ALA A 494 29.88 -20.37 -19.11
N TYR A 495 29.06 -19.67 -18.34
CA TYR A 495 27.69 -20.08 -18.01
C TYR A 495 26.69 -19.00 -18.39
N GLN A 496 25.57 -19.41 -18.98
CA GLN A 496 24.44 -18.54 -19.28
C GLN A 496 23.15 -19.10 -18.68
N VAL A 497 22.44 -18.29 -17.91
CA VAL A 497 21.13 -18.64 -17.34
C VAL A 497 20.02 -17.91 -18.10
N ILE A 498 19.01 -18.66 -18.52
CA ILE A 498 17.86 -18.20 -19.30
C ILE A 498 16.58 -18.46 -18.51
N THR A 499 15.68 -17.48 -18.41
CA THR A 499 14.51 -17.51 -17.52
C THR A 499 13.17 -17.71 -18.24
N ASP A 500 13.12 -18.49 -19.33
CA ASP A 500 11.93 -18.65 -20.19
C ASP A 500 10.65 -19.23 -19.55
N GLY A 501 10.62 -19.39 -18.22
CA GLY A 501 9.44 -19.73 -17.45
C GLY A 501 9.37 -19.04 -16.09
N LEU A 502 10.16 -18.02 -15.83
CA LEU A 502 10.06 -17.20 -14.63
C LEU A 502 9.00 -16.13 -14.85
N VAL A 503 8.10 -15.94 -13.90
CA VAL A 503 7.04 -14.91 -13.95
C VAL A 503 7.15 -14.03 -12.72
N CYS A 504 6.71 -12.78 -12.83
CA CYS A 504 6.65 -11.89 -11.68
C CYS A 504 5.57 -12.41 -10.70
N ASP A 505 5.79 -12.22 -9.40
CA ASP A 505 4.81 -12.58 -8.36
C ASP A 505 3.84 -11.42 -8.11
N VAL A 506 3.20 -10.97 -9.18
CA VAL A 506 2.20 -9.90 -9.21
C VAL A 506 0.97 -10.43 -9.98
N ASP A 507 -0.24 -10.02 -9.62
CA ASP A 507 -1.44 -10.57 -10.27
C ASP A 507 -1.46 -10.25 -11.78
N GLY A 508 -1.72 -11.27 -12.61
CA GLY A 508 -1.74 -11.11 -14.08
C GLY A 508 -0.36 -11.02 -14.76
N SER A 509 0.70 -11.32 -14.02
CA SER A 509 2.08 -10.98 -14.39
C SER A 509 2.58 -11.45 -15.77
N PRO A 510 3.37 -10.60 -16.45
CA PRO A 510 4.16 -10.99 -17.60
C PRO A 510 5.35 -11.89 -17.20
N ALA A 511 5.98 -12.48 -18.23
CA ALA A 511 7.26 -13.18 -18.06
C ALA A 511 8.34 -12.21 -17.56
N VAL A 512 9.23 -12.71 -16.70
CA VAL A 512 10.44 -11.98 -16.33
C VAL A 512 11.24 -11.67 -17.58
N LEU A 513 11.71 -10.44 -17.67
CA LEU A 513 12.41 -9.97 -18.83
C LEU A 513 13.82 -9.56 -18.45
N TYR A 514 14.78 -10.21 -19.09
CA TYR A 514 16.18 -9.83 -19.03
C TYR A 514 16.43 -8.90 -20.21
N HIS A 515 16.45 -7.59 -19.93
CA HIS A 515 16.88 -6.59 -20.91
C HIS A 515 18.40 -6.46 -20.82
N GLY A 516 19.11 -6.59 -21.94
CA GLY A 516 20.50 -6.15 -22.04
C GLY A 516 20.60 -4.70 -22.50
N TYR A 517 19.87 -3.81 -21.82
CA TYR A 517 20.03 -2.38 -22.06
C TYR A 517 21.48 -1.99 -21.73
N ALA A 518 22.16 -1.34 -22.67
CA ALA A 518 23.37 -0.59 -22.39
C ALA A 518 22.96 0.57 -21.47
N LEU A 519 23.05 0.36 -20.15
CA LEU A 519 22.56 1.29 -19.13
C LEU A 519 23.34 2.60 -19.04
N ASP A 520 24.33 2.78 -19.90
CA ASP A 520 24.96 4.06 -20.13
C ASP A 520 25.55 4.03 -21.55
N PRO A 521 25.18 4.95 -22.46
CA PRO A 521 25.89 5.10 -23.74
C PRO A 521 27.40 5.36 -23.56
N SER A 522 27.83 5.75 -22.37
CA SER A 522 29.22 5.94 -21.96
C SER A 522 29.90 4.65 -21.46
N ASP A 523 29.13 3.63 -21.04
CA ASP A 523 29.65 2.30 -20.71
C ASP A 523 29.86 1.46 -21.97
N THR A 524 30.73 1.98 -22.84
CA THR A 524 31.23 1.31 -24.05
C THR A 524 32.11 0.09 -23.75
N GLY A 525 32.25 -0.30 -22.47
CA GLY A 525 33.10 -1.40 -22.00
C GLY A 525 32.36 -2.57 -21.37
N ALA A 526 31.04 -2.48 -21.12
CA ALA A 526 30.28 -3.61 -20.62
C ALA A 526 30.11 -4.68 -21.70
N ILE A 527 30.75 -5.82 -21.48
CA ILE A 527 30.56 -7.06 -22.23
C ILE A 527 29.13 -7.54 -21.94
N ALA A 528 28.13 -6.97 -22.62
CA ALA A 528 26.78 -7.46 -22.47
C ALA A 528 26.76 -8.90 -22.98
N TRP A 529 26.45 -9.87 -22.12
CA TRP A 529 26.08 -11.23 -22.50
C TRP A 529 24.74 -11.22 -23.23
N THR A 530 24.71 -10.53 -24.36
CA THR A 530 23.69 -10.67 -25.37
C THR A 530 23.91 -12.06 -25.95
N GLY A 531 22.99 -13.00 -25.78
CA GLY A 531 23.02 -14.25 -26.55
C GLY A 531 22.78 -13.98 -28.03
N ALA A 532 23.63 -13.15 -28.66
CA ALA A 532 23.27 -12.22 -29.70
C ALA A 532 22.66 -12.96 -30.89
N TRP A 533 21.38 -12.71 -31.13
CA TRP A 533 20.84 -12.86 -32.46
C TRP A 533 21.28 -11.63 -33.26
N ASP A 534 22.40 -11.74 -33.98
CA ASP A 534 22.71 -10.76 -35.03
C ASP A 534 21.81 -11.07 -36.23
N ALA A 535 20.76 -10.27 -36.39
CA ALA A 535 19.86 -10.33 -37.54
C ALA A 535 20.61 -10.02 -38.86
N ASP A 536 21.79 -9.39 -38.80
CA ASP A 536 22.46 -8.77 -39.93
C ASP A 536 23.86 -9.33 -40.26
N ALA A 537 24.41 -10.29 -39.51
CA ALA A 537 25.67 -10.98 -39.89
C ALA A 537 25.49 -11.96 -41.06
N ASN A 538 25.45 -11.42 -42.27
CA ASN A 538 25.78 -12.09 -43.54
C ASN A 538 24.83 -13.22 -44.00
N GLY A 539 23.53 -12.93 -44.16
CA GLY A 539 22.68 -13.55 -45.20
C GLY A 539 22.44 -15.07 -45.17
N GLY A 540 22.83 -15.78 -44.10
CA GLY A 540 22.66 -17.24 -43.99
C GLY A 540 22.44 -17.79 -42.57
N ALA A 541 22.64 -17.01 -41.51
CA ALA A 541 22.55 -17.46 -40.11
C ALA A 541 21.10 -17.52 -39.56
N GLY A 542 20.13 -16.89 -40.23
CA GLY A 542 18.75 -16.77 -39.71
C GLY A 542 17.98 -18.07 -39.51
N ALA A 543 18.44 -19.21 -40.03
CA ALA A 543 17.74 -20.50 -39.89
C ALA A 543 18.10 -21.27 -38.60
N TRP A 544 19.25 -20.98 -37.98
CA TRP A 544 19.83 -21.86 -36.95
C TRP A 544 19.30 -21.53 -35.54
N CYS A 545 18.84 -20.29 -35.34
CA CYS A 545 18.36 -19.78 -34.05
C CYS A 545 16.86 -19.50 -34.05
N ALA A 546 16.13 -19.88 -35.11
CA ALA A 546 14.73 -19.50 -35.35
C ALA A 546 13.73 -19.97 -34.26
N ASN A 547 14.16 -20.82 -33.32
CA ASN A 547 13.34 -21.34 -32.23
C ASN A 547 13.90 -21.02 -30.83
N LEU A 548 15.01 -20.28 -30.72
CA LEU A 548 15.49 -19.80 -29.43
C LEU A 548 14.87 -18.41 -29.17
N PRO A 549 14.21 -18.20 -28.02
CA PRO A 549 13.70 -16.88 -27.68
C PRO A 549 14.83 -15.86 -27.64
N GLN A 550 14.53 -14.61 -28.02
CA GLN A 550 15.44 -13.46 -27.89
C GLN A 550 15.59 -13.06 -26.41
N SER A 551 15.98 -14.00 -25.54
CA SER A 551 16.23 -13.69 -24.14
C SER A 551 17.69 -13.34 -23.95
N HIS A 552 17.96 -12.13 -23.44
CA HIS A 552 19.25 -11.86 -22.83
C HIS A 552 19.38 -12.78 -21.61
N GLY A 553 20.59 -13.27 -21.35
CA GLY A 553 20.83 -14.23 -20.29
C GLY A 553 21.61 -13.61 -19.15
N TYR A 554 21.52 -14.21 -17.98
CA TYR A 554 22.41 -13.92 -16.89
C TYR A 554 23.72 -14.72 -17.09
N GLY A 555 24.81 -14.04 -17.42
CA GLY A 555 26.12 -14.61 -17.73
C GLY A 555 27.15 -14.49 -16.60
N PHE A 556 28.05 -15.46 -16.49
CA PHE A 556 29.28 -15.40 -15.69
C PHE A 556 30.32 -16.40 -16.19
N VAL A 557 31.60 -16.19 -15.84
CA VAL A 557 32.72 -17.09 -16.20
C VAL A 557 33.37 -17.63 -14.94
N ILE A 558 33.66 -18.93 -14.91
CA ILE A 558 34.58 -19.51 -13.93
C ILE A 558 35.88 -19.82 -14.69
N PRO A 559 36.94 -19.01 -14.55
CA PRO A 559 38.17 -19.22 -15.28
C PRO A 559 38.80 -20.54 -14.85
N SER A 560 39.59 -21.11 -15.76
CA SER A 560 40.44 -22.24 -15.42
C SER A 560 41.33 -21.89 -14.23
N LYS A 561 41.62 -22.85 -13.35
CA LYS A 561 42.67 -22.65 -12.34
C LYS A 561 44.04 -22.36 -12.98
N TYR A 562 44.24 -22.80 -14.23
CA TYR A 562 45.44 -22.59 -15.02
C TYR A 562 45.44 -21.26 -15.81
N ASP A 563 44.30 -20.59 -15.97
CA ASP A 563 44.23 -19.24 -16.54
C ASP A 563 44.54 -18.22 -15.44
N ARG A 564 45.82 -17.85 -15.34
CA ARG A 564 46.37 -17.06 -14.24
C ARG A 564 46.26 -15.57 -14.50
N ASN A 565 46.29 -15.15 -15.76
CA ASN A 565 46.14 -13.74 -16.12
C ASN A 565 44.67 -13.34 -16.33
N ILE A 566 43.74 -14.30 -16.27
CA ILE A 566 42.29 -14.13 -16.34
C ILE A 566 41.88 -13.53 -17.69
N ASN A 567 42.62 -13.85 -18.74
CA ASN A 567 42.32 -13.39 -20.10
C ASN A 567 41.47 -14.39 -20.91
N MET A 568 41.04 -15.47 -20.27
CA MET A 568 40.23 -16.54 -20.85
C MET A 568 40.94 -17.32 -21.96
N ALA A 569 42.28 -17.33 -21.94
CA ALA A 569 43.10 -18.12 -22.84
C ALA A 569 44.23 -18.79 -22.06
N LEU A 570 44.40 -20.11 -22.25
CA LEU A 570 45.57 -20.82 -21.74
C LEU A 570 46.76 -20.54 -22.65
N GLU A 571 47.65 -19.66 -22.22
CA GLU A 571 48.80 -19.21 -22.99
C GLU A 571 50.04 -18.95 -22.13
N ASN A 572 51.14 -18.54 -22.78
CA ASN A 572 52.40 -18.28 -22.07
C ASN A 572 52.28 -17.14 -21.03
N GLY A 573 51.30 -16.24 -21.20
CA GLY A 573 51.03 -15.18 -20.24
C GLY A 573 50.60 -15.70 -18.87
N ASP A 574 50.04 -16.91 -18.80
CA ASP A 574 49.66 -17.54 -17.52
C ASP A 574 50.86 -18.03 -16.74
N ILE A 575 51.83 -18.62 -17.45
CA ILE A 575 53.11 -19.04 -16.89
C ILE A 575 53.83 -17.81 -16.32
N ASP A 576 53.89 -16.72 -17.09
CA ASP A 576 54.49 -15.47 -16.62
C ASP A 576 53.79 -14.94 -15.36
N THR A 577 52.47 -15.01 -15.31
CA THR A 577 51.68 -14.56 -14.15
C THR A 577 51.91 -15.46 -12.93
N TRP A 578 51.94 -16.78 -13.09
CA TRP A 578 52.27 -17.72 -12.01
C TRP A 578 53.69 -17.50 -11.48
N LEU A 579 54.67 -17.22 -12.35
CA LEU A 579 56.05 -16.94 -11.93
C LEU A 579 56.16 -15.67 -11.07
N VAL A 580 55.22 -14.73 -11.23
CA VAL A 580 55.12 -13.52 -10.39
C VAL A 580 54.38 -13.82 -9.09
N GLU A 581 53.29 -14.56 -9.15
CA GLU A 581 52.45 -14.94 -8.01
C GLU A 581 52.13 -16.45 -8.03
N PRO A 582 53.03 -17.29 -7.48
CA PRO A 582 52.84 -18.74 -7.47
C PRO A 582 51.61 -19.14 -6.67
N VAL A 583 50.81 -20.04 -7.24
CA VAL A 583 49.63 -20.62 -6.59
C VAL A 583 49.69 -22.14 -6.67
N ASP A 584 49.23 -22.78 -5.61
CA ASP A 584 49.04 -24.22 -5.49
C ASP A 584 47.86 -24.62 -6.40
N LEU A 585 48.18 -25.22 -7.54
CA LEU A 585 47.22 -25.61 -8.59
C LEU A 585 46.75 -27.05 -8.39
N ASN A 586 47.56 -27.91 -7.77
CA ASN A 586 47.24 -29.31 -7.53
C ASN A 586 46.54 -29.56 -6.18
N GLU A 587 46.38 -28.50 -5.37
CA GLU A 587 45.75 -28.49 -4.04
C GLU A 587 46.48 -29.37 -3.00
N ASP A 588 47.80 -29.57 -3.14
CA ASP A 588 48.60 -30.38 -2.21
C ASP A 588 49.08 -29.62 -0.96
N GLY A 589 48.82 -28.31 -0.92
CA GLY A 589 49.15 -27.39 0.17
C GLY A 589 50.41 -26.56 -0.05
N ALA A 590 51.08 -26.66 -1.20
CA ALA A 590 52.26 -25.86 -1.54
C ALA A 590 52.22 -25.36 -2.98
N ALA A 591 52.57 -24.09 -3.21
CA ALA A 591 52.85 -23.58 -4.55
C ALA A 591 54.33 -23.85 -4.91
N ASP A 592 54.59 -24.89 -5.71
CA ASP A 592 55.94 -25.34 -6.05
C ASP A 592 56.13 -25.68 -7.54
N SER A 593 57.27 -26.32 -7.87
CA SER A 593 57.60 -26.63 -9.26
C SER A 593 56.65 -27.65 -9.91
N ILE A 594 55.91 -28.43 -9.12
CA ILE A 594 54.91 -29.38 -9.62
C ILE A 594 53.74 -28.60 -10.21
N ASP A 595 53.23 -27.57 -9.50
CA ASP A 595 52.17 -26.70 -10.02
C ASP A 595 52.58 -26.00 -11.31
N LEU A 596 53.83 -25.49 -11.36
CA LEU A 596 54.36 -24.88 -12.58
C LEU A 596 54.42 -25.88 -13.74
N VAL A 597 54.78 -27.13 -13.48
CA VAL A 597 54.80 -28.17 -14.53
C VAL A 597 53.39 -28.47 -15.01
N GLU A 598 52.40 -28.57 -14.11
CA GLU A 598 50.99 -28.74 -14.47
C GLU A 598 50.48 -27.56 -15.31
N LEU A 599 50.79 -26.33 -14.92
CA LEU A 599 50.44 -25.14 -15.71
C LEU A 599 51.08 -25.14 -17.09
N VAL A 600 52.38 -25.45 -17.19
CA VAL A 600 53.08 -25.52 -18.47
C VAL A 600 52.48 -26.62 -19.35
N ASP A 601 52.14 -27.78 -18.78
CA ASP A 601 51.52 -28.88 -19.52
C ASP A 601 50.13 -28.47 -20.04
N ALA A 602 49.33 -27.80 -19.21
CA ALA A 602 48.02 -27.27 -19.59
C ALA A 602 48.12 -26.24 -20.73
N VAL A 603 49.06 -25.29 -20.65
CA VAL A 603 49.31 -24.29 -21.70
C VAL A 603 49.80 -24.94 -23.01
N VAL A 604 50.65 -25.96 -22.93
CA VAL A 604 51.22 -26.61 -24.11
C VAL A 604 50.22 -27.54 -24.81
N ASN A 605 49.43 -28.29 -24.05
CA ASN A 605 48.52 -29.29 -24.59
C ASN A 605 47.10 -28.73 -24.80
N GLY A 606 46.75 -27.61 -24.18
CA GLY A 606 45.39 -27.08 -24.17
C GLY A 606 44.40 -27.99 -23.42
N GLU A 607 44.90 -28.79 -22.48
CA GLU A 607 44.13 -29.76 -21.69
C GLU A 607 44.17 -29.35 -20.21
N GLU A 608 43.02 -29.39 -19.52
CA GLU A 608 42.91 -29.17 -18.07
C GLU A 608 43.12 -30.46 -17.25
#